data_AF-A0A954UKF9-F1
#
_entry.id   AF-A0A954UKF9-F1
#
_cell.length_a   1.000
_cell.length_b   1.000
_cell.length_c   1.000
_cell.angle_alpha   90.00
_cell.angle_beta   90.00
_cell.angle_gamma   90.00
#
_symmetry.space_group_name_H-M   'P 1'
#
loop_
_entity.id
_entity.type
_entity.pdbx_description
1 polymer ?
#
loop_
_entity_poly.entity_id
_entity_poly.type
_entity_poly.pdbx_seq_one_letter_code
_entity_poly.pdbx_strand_id
1 'polypeptide(L)'
;MKRSSIIFLQIVIVMIGLAALVFLLWEPQVEGRNKDATQFQIYFQDPFLALVYIGSIPFFAALYQTIRALNYVARDQVFSPEVV
;
A
#
# COMPACT_ATOMS: atom_id res chain seq x y z
N MET A 1 -20.18 -9.40 10.73
CA MET A 1 -19.40 -10.49 10.07
C MET A 1 -18.75 -11.34 11.16
N LYS A 2 -18.43 -12.62 10.89
CA LYS A 2 -17.66 -13.42 11.88
C LYS A 2 -16.29 -12.78 12.08
N ARG A 3 -15.82 -12.70 13.34
CA ARG A 3 -14.52 -12.11 13.69
C ARG A 3 -13.36 -12.75 12.92
N SER A 4 -13.42 -14.06 12.67
CA SER A 4 -12.44 -14.80 11.87
C SER A 4 -12.35 -14.30 10.42
N SER A 5 -13.49 -13.98 9.79
CA SER A 5 -13.53 -13.45 8.43
C SER A 5 -12.92 -12.04 8.34
N ILE A 6 -13.10 -11.22 9.38
CA ILE A 6 -12.52 -9.88 9.44
C ILE A 6 -11.00 -9.95 9.57
N ILE A 7 -10.50 -10.80 10.48
CA ILE A 7 -9.06 -11.03 10.65
C ILE A 7 -8.44 -11.54 9.34
N PHE A 8 -9.09 -12.50 8.69
CA PHE A 8 -8.65 -13.01 7.39
C PHE A 8 -8.54 -11.88 6.35
N LEU A 9 -9.55 -11.01 6.25
CA LEU A 9 -9.53 -9.90 5.30
C LEU A 9 -8.42 -8.87 5.62
N GLN A 10 -8.18 -8.58 6.90
CA GLN A 10 -7.06 -7.72 7.31
C GLN A 10 -5.71 -8.29 6.87
N ILE A 11 -5.50 -9.60 7.05
CA ILE A 11 -4.27 -10.28 6.58
C ILE A 11 -4.12 -10.14 5.06
N VAL A 12 -5.20 -10.37 4.30
CA VAL A 12 -5.19 -10.21 2.84
C VAL A 12 -4.82 -8.78 2.44
N ILE A 13 -5.39 -7.77 3.09
CA ILE A 13 -5.07 -6.36 2.82
C ILE A 13 -3.60 -6.05 3.10
N VAL A 14 -3.04 -6.57 4.20
CA VAL A 14 -1.61 -6.42 4.49
C VAL A 14 -0.75 -7.07 3.41
N MET A 15 -1.11 -8.28 2.95
CA MET A 15 -0.38 -8.95 1.86
C MET A 15 -0.43 -8.16 0.55
N ILE A 16 -1.58 -7.56 0.22
CA ILE A 16 -1.71 -6.68 -0.95
C ILE A 16 -0.78 -5.46 -0.82
N GLY A 17 -0.76 -4.82 0.35
CA GLY A 17 0.14 -3.70 0.63
C GLY A 17 1.62 -4.09 0.49
N LEU A 18 2.01 -5.25 1.03
CA LEU A 18 3.37 -5.76 0.90
C LEU A 18 3.75 -6.08 -0.54
N ALA A 19 2.87 -6.73 -1.31
CA ALA A 19 3.11 -7.03 -2.72
C ALA A 19 3.28 -5.75 -3.54
N ALA A 20 2.41 -4.74 -3.30
CA ALA A 20 2.52 -3.44 -3.95
C ALA A 20 3.83 -2.72 -3.58
N LEU A 21 4.24 -2.77 -2.31
CA LEU A 21 5.50 -2.16 -1.86
C LEU A 21 6.71 -2.84 -2.49
N VAL A 22 6.75 -4.18 -2.53
CA VAL A 22 7.82 -4.93 -3.20
C VAL A 22 7.88 -4.56 -4.68
N PHE A 23 6.72 -4.49 -5.34
CA PHE A 23 6.63 -4.08 -6.74
C PHE A 23 7.17 -2.66 -6.96
N LEU A 24 6.74 -1.68 -6.17
CA LEU A 24 7.21 -0.30 -6.26
C LEU A 24 8.72 -0.16 -6.10
N LEU A 25 9.32 -0.95 -5.19
CA LEU A 25 10.76 -0.87 -4.94
C LEU A 25 11.58 -1.64 -5.97
N TRP A 26 11.11 -2.80 -6.42
CA TRP A 26 11.88 -3.69 -7.30
C TRP A 26 11.72 -3.36 -8.79
N GLU A 27 10.52 -3.02 -9.23
CA GLU A 27 10.20 -2.83 -10.65
C GLU A 27 11.11 -1.81 -11.38
N PRO A 28 11.50 -0.67 -10.77
CA PRO A 28 12.41 0.27 -11.43
C PRO A 28 13.76 -0.34 -11.83
N GLN A 29 14.19 -1.42 -11.19
CA GLN A 29 15.46 -2.10 -11.49
C GLN A 29 15.39 -2.97 -12.75
N VAL A 30 14.18 -3.38 -13.17
CA VAL A 30 13.96 -4.23 -14.35
C VAL A 30 13.45 -3.45 -15.56
N GLU A 31 13.12 -2.17 -15.39
CA GLU A 31 12.74 -1.28 -16.47
C GLU A 31 13.87 -1.14 -17.51
N GLY A 32 13.54 -1.31 -18.79
CA GLY A 32 14.53 -1.18 -19.87
C GLY A 32 15.19 0.19 -19.96
N ARG A 33 14.54 1.26 -19.48
CA ARG A 33 15.13 2.61 -19.43
C ARG A 33 16.28 2.72 -18.42
N ASN A 34 16.30 1.84 -17.41
CA ASN A 34 17.27 1.85 -16.31
C ASN A 34 18.40 0.83 -16.52
N LYS A 35 18.48 0.20 -17.70
CA LYS A 35 19.44 -0.87 -18.02
C LYS A 35 20.90 -0.54 -17.71
N ASP A 36 21.31 0.72 -17.94
CA ASP A 36 22.69 1.19 -17.71
C ASP A 36 22.79 2.16 -16.52
N ALA A 37 21.70 2.31 -15.76
CA ALA A 37 21.64 3.22 -14.63
C ALA A 37 22.15 2.56 -13.34
N THR A 38 22.90 3.31 -12.55
CA THR A 38 23.23 2.92 -11.18
C THR A 38 21.99 2.99 -10.28
N GLN A 39 21.99 2.25 -9.16
CA GLN A 39 20.89 2.35 -8.17
C GLN A 39 20.66 3.78 -7.71
N PHE A 40 21.72 4.58 -7.57
CA PHE A 40 21.59 5.98 -7.18
C PHE A 40 20.84 6.79 -8.24
N GLN A 41 21.14 6.60 -9.52
CA GLN A 41 20.45 7.27 -10.61
C GLN A 41 18.96 6.90 -10.63
N ILE A 42 18.64 5.61 -10.49
CA ILE A 42 17.27 5.11 -10.51
C ILE A 42 16.44 5.73 -9.40
N TYR A 43 16.91 5.74 -8.15
CA TYR A 43 16.09 6.15 -7.01
C TYR A 43 16.21 7.62 -6.60
N PHE A 44 17.27 8.32 -7.00
CA PHE A 44 17.55 9.69 -6.52
C PHE A 44 17.71 10.72 -7.64
N GLN A 45 17.86 10.32 -8.91
CA GLN A 45 17.98 11.25 -10.03
C GLN A 45 16.80 11.16 -11.01
N ASP A 46 15.81 10.33 -10.70
CA ASP A 46 14.62 10.17 -11.52
C ASP A 46 13.40 10.88 -10.90
N PRO A 47 13.00 12.05 -11.44
CA PRO A 47 11.83 12.77 -10.96
C PRO A 47 10.52 12.01 -11.24
N PHE A 48 10.47 11.15 -12.26
CA PHE A 48 9.28 10.36 -12.56
C PHE A 48 9.03 9.32 -11.47
N LEU A 49 10.06 8.58 -11.05
CA LEU A 49 9.93 7.60 -9.96
C LEU A 49 9.55 8.28 -8.63
N ALA A 50 10.07 9.48 -8.36
CA ALA A 50 9.65 10.26 -7.19
C ALA A 50 8.14 10.57 -7.22
N LEU A 51 7.59 10.93 -8.38
CA LEU A 51 6.15 11.15 -8.55
C LEU A 51 5.34 9.87 -8.37
N VAL A 52 5.84 8.72 -8.83
CA VAL A 52 5.20 7.41 -8.61
C VAL A 52 5.12 7.08 -7.11
N TYR A 53 6.21 7.30 -6.36
CA TYR A 53 6.22 7.07 -4.91
C TYR A 53 5.28 8.01 -4.16
N ILE A 54 5.30 9.31 -4.47
CA ILE A 54 4.38 10.28 -3.86
C ILE A 54 2.94 9.93 -4.23
N GLY A 55 2.69 9.59 -5.50
CA GLY A 55 1.38 9.20 -6.02
C GLY A 55 0.85 7.89 -5.42
N SER A 56 1.72 7.03 -4.88
CA SER A 56 1.32 5.80 -4.19
C SER A 56 0.80 6.03 -2.76
N ILE A 57 1.06 7.20 -2.16
CA ILE A 57 0.66 7.50 -0.78
C ILE A 57 -0.85 7.32 -0.55
N PRO A 58 -1.76 7.85 -1.40
CA PRO A 58 -3.20 7.66 -1.21
C PRO A 58 -3.63 6.19 -1.23
N PHE A 59 -2.96 5.34 -2.01
CA PHE A 59 -3.24 3.90 -2.05
C PHE A 59 -2.96 3.25 -0.68
N PHE A 60 -1.77 3.47 -0.11
CA PHE A 60 -1.43 2.93 1.22
C PHE A 60 -2.29 3.54 2.34
N ALA A 61 -2.62 4.83 2.24
CA ALA A 61 -3.54 5.49 3.16
C ALA A 61 -4.94 4.83 3.12
N ALA A 62 -5.44 4.48 1.93
CA ALA A 62 -6.72 3.78 1.77
C ALA A 62 -6.68 2.35 2.34
N LEU A 63 -5.58 1.60 2.16
CA LEU A 63 -5.42 0.28 2.79
C LEU A 63 -5.47 0.39 4.32
N TYR A 64 -4.77 1.38 4.89
CA TYR A 64 -4.79 1.63 6.33
C TYR A 64 -6.19 1.99 6.84
N GLN A 65 -6.89 2.89 6.15
CA GLN A 65 -8.27 3.25 6.47
C GLN A 65 -9.20 2.04 6.39
N THR A 66 -9.02 1.16 5.40
CA THR A 66 -9.80 -0.07 5.26
C THR A 66 -9.58 -1.01 6.45
N ILE A 67 -8.32 -1.21 6.89
CA ILE A 67 -8.02 -2.02 8.08
C ILE A 67 -8.68 -1.43 9.34
N ARG A 68 -8.65 -0.09 9.49
CA ARG A 68 -9.34 0.61 10.58
C ARG A 68 -10.85 0.38 10.53
N ALA A 69 -11.48 0.57 9.37
CA ALA A 69 -12.91 0.34 9.19
C ALA A 69 -13.30 -1.11 9.57
N LEU A 70 -12.50 -2.10 9.14
CA LEU A 70 -12.70 -3.49 9.51
C LEU A 70 -12.58 -3.74 11.02
N ASN A 71 -11.68 -3.04 11.72
CA ASN A 71 -11.61 -3.11 13.18
C ASN A 71 -12.86 -2.56 13.86
N TYR A 72 -13.45 -1.48 13.36
CA TYR A 72 -14.73 -0.98 13.88
C TYR A 72 -15.87 -1.97 13.63
N VAL A 73 -15.91 -2.60 12.44
CA VAL A 73 -16.86 -3.68 12.14
C VAL A 73 -16.67 -4.87 13.09
N ALA A 74 -15.44 -5.20 13.46
CA ALA A 74 -15.16 -6.29 14.41
C ALA A 74 -15.64 -6.00 15.84
N ARG A 75 -15.85 -4.73 16.18
CA ARG A 75 -16.30 -4.24 17.49
C ARG A 75 -17.78 -3.88 17.52
N ASP A 76 -18.52 -4.14 16.43
CA ASP A 76 -19.91 -3.70 16.23
C ASP A 76 -20.08 -2.16 16.33
N GLN A 77 -19.02 -1.40 16.03
CA GLN A 77 -18.95 0.07 16.14
C GLN A 77 -19.08 0.77 14.76
N VAL A 78 -19.87 0.19 13.86
CA VAL A 78 -19.94 0.60 12.45
C VAL A 78 -20.42 2.04 12.25
N PHE A 79 -21.17 2.61 13.21
CA PHE A 79 -21.68 3.98 13.18
C PHE A 79 -20.89 4.97 14.07
N SER A 80 -19.66 4.62 14.47
CA SER A 80 -18.82 5.57 15.21
C SER A 80 -18.41 6.75 14.30
N PRO A 81 -18.41 8.01 14.80
CA PRO A 81 -17.93 9.17 14.05
C PRO A 81 -16.49 9.01 13.52
N GLU A 82 -15.71 8.11 14.11
CA GLU A 82 -14.33 7.81 13.73
C GLU A 82 -14.21 6.93 12.46
N VAL A 83 -15.34 6.41 11.96
CA VAL A 83 -15.47 5.59 10.75
C VAL A 83 -15.63 6.46 9.49
N VAL A 84 -16.10 7.71 9.63
CA VAL A 84 -16.39 8.67 8.54
C VAL A 84 -15.31 9.73 8.43
#